data_AF-A0A0M6ZGZ1-F1
#
_entry.id   AF-A0A0M6ZGZ1-F1
#
_cell.length_a   1.000
_cell.length_b   1.000
_cell.length_c   1.000
_cell.angle_alpha   90.00
_cell.angle_beta   90.00
_cell.angle_gamma   90.00
#
_symmetry.space_group_name_H-M   'P 1'
#
loop_
_entity.id
_entity.type
_entity.pdbx_description
1 polymer ?
#
loop_
_entity_poly.entity_id
_entity_poly.type
_entity_poly.pdbx_seq_one_letter_code
_entity_poly.pdbx_strand_id
1 'polypeptide(L)'
;MRLGLAFASALIAFPAAAHDSSAPLGGQEPLEHTHIADEIWDLLLPEAEASADITVQGNTRRIRANGYPIKSPGRFPNRNNPHAISKKNYSLKVPLNPRRTNRATSAQGSVFGIAINGVVMDPGTAEFWQNDRRSGWNYEALGGACKLGLDKYNAHVQPDGTYHYHGIPTGVVASSGGRSVPAMIGYAADGFPVYGQYGYSDPAGKSSMKKLKSSYRIKSGTRPDGPGGSYNGKFTQDWAFVSGAGDLDQCNGRFAVTPEYPDGTYHYVLTDTFPFIPRCWMGQPDASFTRLKGRGQRRGDVEMEQVSPTIDFATMTDNSEAAGHLIQVQGGQPPRVRPGGPPPQRGQRGQRGPRQGGGGQGRRAPCSGS
;
A
#
# COMPACT_ATOMS: atom_id res chain seq x y z
N MET A 1 -5.82 55.25 -49.73
CA MET A 1 -5.01 54.21 -49.06
C MET A 1 -5.77 53.72 -47.84
N ARG A 2 -6.21 52.46 -47.84
CA ARG A 2 -6.96 51.82 -46.74
C ARG A 2 -5.98 50.93 -45.96
N LEU A 3 -5.82 51.18 -44.66
CA LEU A 3 -5.11 50.29 -43.74
C LEU A 3 -6.10 49.22 -43.21
N GLY A 4 -5.78 47.94 -43.42
CA GLY A 4 -6.51 46.82 -42.82
C GLY A 4 -5.82 46.35 -41.54
N LEU A 5 -6.54 46.35 -40.42
CA LEU A 5 -6.14 45.66 -39.19
C LEU A 5 -6.74 44.25 -39.21
N ALA A 6 -5.88 43.22 -39.13
CA ALA A 6 -6.28 41.85 -38.86
C ALA A 6 -6.30 41.62 -37.34
N PHE A 7 -7.47 41.28 -36.79
CA PHE A 7 -7.60 40.77 -35.43
C PHE A 7 -7.35 39.25 -35.42
N ALA A 8 -6.29 38.81 -34.74
CA ALA A 8 -6.06 37.41 -34.42
C ALA A 8 -6.71 37.08 -33.07
N SER A 9 -7.79 36.32 -33.10
CA SER A 9 -8.43 35.78 -31.89
C SER A 9 -7.58 34.63 -31.33
N ALA A 10 -6.83 34.89 -30.27
CA ALA A 10 -6.18 33.86 -29.48
C ALA A 10 -7.22 33.18 -28.57
N LEU A 11 -7.57 31.94 -28.88
CA LEU A 11 -8.28 31.05 -27.95
C LEU A 11 -7.34 30.73 -26.78
N ILE A 12 -7.50 31.46 -25.68
CA ILE A 12 -6.89 31.11 -24.39
C ILE A 12 -7.69 29.93 -23.83
N ALA A 13 -7.19 28.72 -24.05
CA ALA A 13 -7.65 27.55 -23.33
C ALA A 13 -7.10 27.61 -21.90
N PHE A 14 -7.97 27.90 -20.93
CA PHE A 14 -7.64 27.70 -19.52
C PHE A 14 -7.48 26.20 -19.25
N PRO A 15 -6.33 25.71 -18.74
CA PRO A 15 -6.30 24.39 -18.17
C PRO A 15 -7.24 24.38 -16.95
N ALA A 16 -8.21 23.47 -16.96
CA ALA A 16 -9.05 23.19 -15.82
C ALA A 16 -8.16 22.70 -14.67
N ALA A 17 -8.05 23.54 -13.65
CA ALA A 17 -7.49 23.20 -12.35
C ALA A 17 -8.28 22.02 -11.74
N ALA A 18 -7.69 20.82 -11.79
CA ALA A 18 -8.04 19.74 -10.88
C ALA A 18 -6.98 19.72 -9.76
N HIS A 19 -7.14 20.64 -8.82
CA HIS A 19 -6.35 20.73 -7.59
C HIS A 19 -7.13 20.08 -6.45
N ASP A 20 -6.55 19.06 -5.82
CA ASP A 20 -6.33 18.99 -4.37
C ASP A 20 -6.09 17.53 -3.93
N SER A 21 -4.86 17.20 -3.58
CA SER A 21 -4.49 16.90 -2.17
C SER A 21 -3.07 16.30 -2.04
N SER A 22 -2.07 17.17 -1.93
CA SER A 22 -0.96 17.03 -0.98
C SER A 22 -0.12 18.30 -0.92
N ALA A 23 -0.28 19.05 0.17
CA ALA A 23 0.60 20.17 0.52
C ALA A 23 2.01 19.66 0.90
N PRO A 24 3.06 20.49 0.80
CA PRO A 24 4.43 20.12 1.17
C PRO A 24 4.58 19.69 2.63
N LEU A 25 5.38 18.65 2.88
CA LEU A 25 5.65 18.06 4.20
C LEU A 25 6.59 18.97 5.01
N GLY A 26 6.19 19.34 6.24
CA GLY A 26 7.01 20.08 7.20
C GLY A 26 7.63 19.16 8.26
N GLY A 27 8.95 19.29 8.48
CA GLY A 27 9.67 18.51 9.50
C GLY A 27 11.19 18.68 9.51
N GLN A 28 11.71 19.88 9.17
CA GLN A 28 13.14 20.18 9.26
C GLN A 28 13.52 20.57 10.70
N GLU A 29 14.57 19.95 11.24
CA GLU A 29 15.34 20.47 12.37
C GLU A 29 16.69 21.00 11.82
N PRO A 30 17.28 22.06 12.41
CA PRO A 30 18.56 22.61 11.98
C PRO A 30 19.69 21.59 12.13
N LEU A 31 20.60 21.53 11.15
CA LEU A 31 21.83 20.75 11.22
C LEU A 31 22.81 21.39 12.23
N GLU A 32 23.25 20.62 13.21
CA GLU A 32 24.40 20.99 14.04
C GLU A 32 25.68 20.60 13.28
N HIS A 33 26.60 21.55 13.13
CA HIS A 33 27.84 21.37 12.37
C HIS A 33 28.89 20.57 13.17
N THR A 34 29.45 19.51 12.61
CA THR A 34 30.65 18.87 13.15
C THR A 34 31.79 18.78 12.12
N HIS A 35 32.90 19.38 12.54
CA HIS A 35 34.33 19.16 12.29
C HIS A 35 34.89 18.79 10.90
N ILE A 36 35.77 19.67 10.44
CA ILE A 36 36.60 19.74 9.21
C ILE A 36 37.37 18.44 8.87
N ALA A 37 37.51 17.49 9.79
CA ALA A 37 38.21 16.23 9.53
C ALA A 37 37.34 15.20 8.76
N ASP A 38 36.01 15.32 8.81
CA ASP A 38 35.08 14.44 8.08
C ASP A 38 34.92 14.86 6.61
N GLU A 39 35.10 16.16 6.29
CA GLU A 39 34.91 16.73 4.95
C GLU A 39 35.91 16.20 3.89
N ILE A 40 37.09 15.72 4.31
CA ILE A 40 38.13 15.22 3.40
C ILE A 40 37.85 13.78 2.96
N TRP A 41 37.14 12.98 3.77
CA TRP A 41 36.74 11.62 3.40
C TRP A 41 35.45 11.59 2.55
N ASP A 42 34.55 12.56 2.73
CA ASP A 42 33.34 12.73 1.89
C ASP A 42 33.63 13.20 0.45
N LEU A 43 34.81 13.75 0.19
CA LEU A 43 35.20 14.22 -1.15
C LEU A 43 35.64 13.08 -2.10
N LEU A 44 35.99 11.91 -1.56
CA LEU A 44 36.62 10.80 -2.31
C LEU A 44 35.75 9.55 -2.43
N LEU A 45 34.60 9.52 -1.76
CA LEU A 45 33.61 8.45 -1.88
C LEU A 45 32.34 9.07 -2.46
N PRO A 46 31.74 8.52 -3.53
CA PRO A 46 30.39 8.95 -3.88
C PRO A 46 29.52 8.69 -2.66
N GLU A 47 28.96 9.76 -2.06
CA GLU A 47 27.96 9.63 -0.99
C GLU A 47 27.00 8.52 -1.39
N ALA A 48 26.77 7.55 -0.51
CA ALA A 48 25.65 6.66 -0.71
C ALA A 48 24.40 7.55 -0.89
N GLU A 49 23.86 7.63 -2.11
CA GLU A 49 22.73 8.52 -2.40
C GLU A 49 21.54 8.20 -1.48
N ALA A 50 21.46 6.94 -1.04
CA ALA A 50 20.57 6.43 -0.01
C ALA A 50 21.20 6.48 1.39
N SER A 51 20.50 7.11 2.32
CA SER A 51 20.82 7.11 3.74
C SER A 51 19.64 6.51 4.49
N ALA A 52 19.89 5.43 5.23
CA ALA A 52 18.98 4.84 6.20
C ALA A 52 19.80 4.39 7.41
N ASP A 53 19.58 5.07 8.53
CA ASP A 53 20.16 4.75 9.82
C ASP A 53 19.05 4.21 10.73
N ILE A 54 19.21 2.97 11.18
CA ILE A 54 18.29 2.28 12.08
C ILE A 54 19.03 2.00 13.38
N THR A 55 18.75 2.80 14.41
CA THR A 55 19.37 2.67 15.73
C THR A 55 18.38 2.20 16.77
N VAL A 56 18.86 1.45 17.76
CA VAL A 56 18.05 1.10 18.94
C VAL A 56 18.23 2.19 19.99
N GLN A 57 17.11 2.76 20.44
CA GLN A 57 17.08 3.72 21.55
C GLN A 57 15.97 3.32 22.53
N GLY A 58 16.39 2.87 23.71
CA GLY A 58 15.47 2.29 24.69
C GLY A 58 14.68 1.12 24.08
N ASN A 59 13.35 1.17 24.19
CA ASN A 59 12.46 0.14 23.64
C ASN A 59 11.94 0.45 22.23
N THR A 60 12.67 1.26 21.46
CA THR A 60 12.29 1.64 20.09
C THR A 60 13.45 1.48 19.11
N ARG A 61 13.12 1.16 17.86
CA ARG A 61 14.02 1.39 16.72
C ARG A 61 13.72 2.78 16.17
N ARG A 62 14.71 3.66 16.15
CA ARG A 62 14.66 4.95 15.46
C ARG A 62 15.21 4.80 14.07
N ILE A 63 14.53 5.40 13.11
CA ILE A 63 14.84 5.29 11.69
C ILE A 63 14.98 6.70 11.14
N ARG A 64 16.21 7.07 10.76
CA ARG A 64 16.51 8.27 10.00
C ARG A 64 16.75 7.87 8.57
N ALA A 65 16.03 8.43 7.61
CA ALA A 65 16.18 8.03 6.22
C ALA A 65 15.89 9.15 5.23
N ASN A 66 16.58 9.12 4.09
CA ASN A 66 16.40 10.12 3.05
C ASN A 66 15.46 9.69 1.91
N GLY A 67 14.80 8.53 2.01
CA GLY A 67 13.80 8.08 1.04
C GLY A 67 14.35 7.77 -0.36
N TYR A 68 15.67 7.78 -0.54
CA TYR A 68 16.31 7.50 -1.82
C TYR A 68 16.81 6.05 -1.86
N PRO A 69 16.64 5.30 -2.95
CA PRO A 69 17.03 3.88 -2.99
C PRO A 69 18.54 3.69 -3.14
N ILE A 70 19.09 2.67 -2.47
CA ILE A 70 20.53 2.30 -2.56
C ILE A 70 20.98 2.01 -4.00
N LYS A 71 20.10 1.44 -4.81
CA LYS A 71 20.35 1.19 -6.23
C LYS A 71 19.69 2.28 -7.05
N SER A 72 20.38 2.76 -8.10
CA SER A 72 19.85 3.78 -9.00
C SER A 72 18.43 3.41 -9.46
N PRO A 73 17.44 4.27 -9.22
CA PRO A 73 16.04 4.00 -9.55
C PRO A 73 15.83 3.93 -11.06
N GLY A 74 14.61 3.61 -11.48
CA GLY A 74 14.20 3.90 -12.85
C GLY A 74 14.39 5.37 -13.22
N ARG A 75 14.36 5.68 -14.52
CA ARG A 75 14.37 7.08 -14.96
C ARG A 75 13.05 7.74 -14.56
N PHE A 76 13.13 8.85 -13.84
CA PHE A 76 12.01 9.71 -13.47
C PHE A 76 12.40 11.18 -13.74
N PRO A 77 11.52 12.00 -14.34
CA PRO A 77 10.20 11.66 -14.89
C PRO A 77 10.24 10.62 -16.03
N ASN A 78 9.14 9.88 -16.21
CA ASN A 78 8.92 8.96 -17.33
C ASN A 78 7.54 9.16 -17.98
N ARG A 79 7.26 8.42 -19.06
CA ARG A 79 6.03 8.57 -19.87
C ARG A 79 4.73 8.48 -19.07
N ASN A 80 4.71 7.72 -17.98
CA ASN A 80 3.51 7.53 -17.16
C ASN A 80 3.68 8.06 -15.72
N ASN A 81 4.73 8.84 -15.45
CA ASN A 81 4.95 9.51 -14.17
C ASN A 81 5.77 10.79 -14.41
N PRO A 82 5.17 11.99 -14.32
CA PRO A 82 5.85 13.24 -14.63
C PRO A 82 6.74 13.76 -13.49
N HIS A 83 6.82 13.07 -12.35
CA HIS A 83 7.48 13.57 -11.16
C HIS A 83 8.95 13.13 -11.08
N ALA A 84 9.79 13.99 -10.51
CA ALA A 84 11.21 13.74 -10.28
C ALA A 84 11.45 13.34 -8.81
N ILE A 85 12.39 12.43 -8.58
CA ILE A 85 12.74 11.99 -7.22
C ILE A 85 13.43 13.13 -6.47
N SER A 86 13.09 13.30 -5.20
CA SER A 86 13.79 14.18 -4.27
C SER A 86 14.13 13.44 -2.98
N LYS A 87 15.31 13.74 -2.40
CA LYS A 87 15.67 13.26 -1.07
C LYS A 87 14.68 13.82 -0.04
N LYS A 88 14.40 13.01 0.98
CA LYS A 88 13.52 13.29 2.12
C LYS A 88 14.33 13.37 3.41
N ASN A 89 13.66 13.65 4.52
CA ASN A 89 14.26 13.62 5.85
C ASN A 89 13.29 12.94 6.83
N TYR A 90 13.17 11.62 6.70
CA TYR A 90 12.32 10.83 7.57
C TYR A 90 12.95 10.69 8.95
N SER A 91 12.16 10.96 9.98
CA SER A 91 12.48 10.67 11.38
C SER A 91 11.33 9.84 11.96
N LEU A 92 11.49 8.52 11.86
CA LEU A 92 10.47 7.55 12.23
C LEU A 92 10.92 6.76 13.45
N LYS A 93 9.95 6.13 14.09
CA LYS A 93 10.22 5.18 15.17
C LYS A 93 9.24 4.04 15.10
N VAL A 94 9.68 2.86 15.50
CA VAL A 94 8.84 1.68 15.67
C VAL A 94 9.18 0.95 16.97
N PRO A 95 8.27 0.20 17.58
CA PRO A 95 8.58 -0.63 18.74
C PRO A 95 9.75 -1.58 18.48
N LEU A 96 10.68 -1.71 19.45
CA LEU A 96 11.75 -2.71 19.39
C LEU A 96 11.18 -4.13 19.54
N ASN A 97 10.21 -4.28 20.45
CA ASN A 97 9.51 -5.52 20.76
C ASN A 97 8.01 -5.35 20.45
N PRO A 98 7.61 -5.47 19.17
CA PRO A 98 6.22 -5.31 18.77
C PRO A 98 5.33 -6.39 19.41
N ARG A 99 4.13 -6.01 19.82
CA ARG A 99 3.15 -6.93 20.40
C ARG A 99 2.02 -7.18 19.42
N ARG A 100 1.77 -8.45 19.15
CA ARG A 100 0.64 -8.86 18.30
C ARG A 100 -0.63 -8.70 19.12
N THR A 101 -1.61 -8.07 18.52
CA THR A 101 -2.95 -7.91 19.06
C THR A 101 -3.89 -8.91 18.37
N ASN A 102 -5.09 -9.07 18.91
CA ASN A 102 -6.13 -9.90 18.30
C ASN A 102 -6.97 -9.13 17.27
N ARG A 103 -6.60 -7.88 16.94
CA ARG A 103 -7.38 -7.01 16.05
C ARG A 103 -6.49 -6.39 14.99
N ALA A 104 -6.88 -6.56 13.72
CA ALA A 104 -6.24 -5.89 12.61
C ALA A 104 -6.56 -4.38 12.63
N THR A 105 -5.52 -3.55 12.49
CA THR A 105 -5.60 -2.11 12.31
C THR A 105 -5.39 -1.77 10.84
N SER A 106 -6.31 -1.03 10.22
CA SER A 106 -6.21 -0.69 8.80
C SER A 106 -4.97 0.16 8.50
N ALA A 107 -4.22 -0.21 7.45
CA ALA A 107 -3.12 0.58 6.90
C ALA A 107 -3.56 1.46 5.72
N GLN A 108 -4.85 1.43 5.35
CA GLN A 108 -5.37 2.22 4.24
C GLN A 108 -5.14 3.71 4.48
N GLY A 109 -4.62 4.41 3.47
CA GLY A 109 -4.33 5.83 3.58
C GLY A 109 -3.11 6.17 4.44
N SER A 110 -2.32 5.17 4.86
CA SER A 110 -1.08 5.34 5.63
C SER A 110 0.12 4.78 4.85
N VAL A 111 1.33 5.14 5.25
CA VAL A 111 2.55 4.39 4.86
C VAL A 111 2.60 3.13 5.71
N PHE A 112 2.69 1.95 5.10
CA PHE A 112 2.65 0.67 5.82
C PHE A 112 3.91 0.43 6.66
N GLY A 113 5.07 0.78 6.10
CA GLY A 113 6.37 0.54 6.70
C GLY A 113 7.50 1.18 5.90
N ILE A 114 8.72 0.90 6.30
CA ILE A 114 9.93 1.41 5.66
C ILE A 114 10.91 0.27 5.43
N ALA A 115 11.48 0.21 4.23
CA ALA A 115 12.49 -0.77 3.87
C ALA A 115 13.83 -0.41 4.52
N ILE A 116 14.72 -1.40 4.69
CA ILE A 116 16.06 -1.23 5.27
C ILE A 116 16.94 -0.25 4.49
N ASN A 117 16.59 0.04 3.24
CA ASN A 117 17.24 1.05 2.41
C ASN A 117 16.63 2.47 2.56
N GLY A 118 15.69 2.67 3.48
CA GLY A 118 15.11 3.98 3.78
C GLY A 118 13.93 4.40 2.90
N VAL A 119 13.52 3.57 1.94
CA VAL A 119 12.37 3.85 1.07
C VAL A 119 11.09 3.32 1.71
N VAL A 120 10.04 4.14 1.70
CA VAL A 120 8.75 3.81 2.30
C VAL A 120 7.93 2.84 1.43
N MET A 121 7.11 2.02 2.08
CA MET A 121 6.20 1.06 1.45
C MET A 121 4.76 1.58 1.58
N ASP A 122 4.12 1.88 0.45
CA ASP A 122 2.75 2.39 0.40
C ASP A 122 1.82 1.35 -0.22
N PRO A 123 0.87 0.79 0.55
CA PRO A 123 0.00 -0.24 0.02
C PRO A 123 -1.00 0.34 -0.99
N GLY A 124 -1.59 1.50 -0.69
CA GLY A 124 -2.74 2.04 -1.43
C GLY A 124 -2.34 3.04 -2.50
N THR A 125 -3.17 3.16 -3.54
CA THR A 125 -3.06 4.30 -4.47
C THR A 125 -3.99 5.42 -4.03
N ALA A 126 -3.73 6.64 -4.50
CA ALA A 126 -4.69 7.73 -4.43
C ALA A 126 -5.73 7.68 -5.57
N GLU A 127 -5.72 6.62 -6.38
CA GLU A 127 -6.54 6.49 -7.58
C GLU A 127 -7.87 5.83 -7.25
N PHE A 128 -8.96 6.59 -7.39
CA PHE A 128 -10.31 6.09 -7.17
C PHE A 128 -11.10 6.13 -8.47
N TRP A 129 -12.11 5.25 -8.57
CA TRP A 129 -13.00 5.25 -9.71
C TRP A 129 -13.60 6.64 -9.93
N GLN A 130 -13.51 7.14 -11.17
CA GLN A 130 -13.93 8.50 -11.55
C GLN A 130 -13.28 9.63 -10.74
N ASN A 131 -12.10 9.40 -10.15
CA ASN A 131 -11.42 10.33 -9.24
C ASN A 131 -12.26 10.70 -8.00
N ASP A 132 -13.24 9.86 -7.65
CA ASP A 132 -14.09 10.09 -6.48
C ASP A 132 -13.73 9.12 -5.36
N ARG A 133 -13.08 9.63 -4.30
CA ARG A 133 -12.78 8.85 -3.09
C ARG A 133 -14.04 8.29 -2.43
N ARG A 134 -15.18 8.97 -2.55
CA ARG A 134 -16.47 8.54 -2.00
C ARG A 134 -17.09 7.39 -2.76
N SER A 135 -16.59 7.06 -3.95
CA SER A 135 -17.02 5.86 -4.68
C SER A 135 -16.75 4.58 -3.90
N GLY A 136 -15.75 4.58 -3.01
CA GLY A 136 -15.32 3.38 -2.30
C GLY A 136 -14.55 2.39 -3.19
N TRP A 137 -14.25 2.74 -4.45
CA TRP A 137 -13.54 1.87 -5.41
C TRP A 137 -12.13 2.40 -5.68
N ASN A 138 -11.12 1.77 -5.08
CA ASN A 138 -9.70 2.17 -5.16
C ASN A 138 -8.94 1.25 -6.13
N TYR A 139 -8.22 1.82 -7.09
CA TYR A 139 -7.43 1.05 -8.05
C TYR A 139 -6.18 0.47 -7.41
N GLU A 140 -5.85 -0.77 -7.77
CA GLU A 140 -4.60 -1.41 -7.38
C GLU A 140 -3.45 -0.92 -8.26
N ALA A 141 -2.34 -0.49 -7.65
CA ALA A 141 -1.13 -0.04 -8.35
C ALA A 141 -0.60 -1.07 -9.35
N LEU A 142 -0.67 -2.35 -8.96
CA LEU A 142 -0.22 -3.50 -9.75
C LEU A 142 -1.37 -4.26 -10.42
N GLY A 143 -2.61 -3.74 -10.37
CA GLY A 143 -3.80 -4.35 -10.98
C GLY A 143 -3.94 -4.09 -12.49
N GLY A 144 -3.00 -3.35 -13.10
CA GLY A 144 -2.97 -3.07 -14.54
C GLY A 144 -4.04 -2.07 -15.03
N ALA A 145 -4.83 -1.49 -14.13
CA ALA A 145 -5.85 -0.49 -14.46
C ALA A 145 -5.26 0.91 -14.62
N CYS A 146 -4.35 1.30 -13.73
CA CYS A 146 -3.60 2.55 -13.81
C CYS A 146 -2.16 2.26 -14.28
N LYS A 147 -1.65 3.11 -15.17
CA LYS A 147 -0.22 3.13 -15.50
C LYS A 147 0.46 4.16 -14.61
N LEU A 148 0.88 3.77 -13.41
CA LEU A 148 1.53 4.68 -12.44
C LEU A 148 3.01 4.98 -12.74
N GLY A 149 3.53 4.48 -13.86
CA GLY A 149 4.93 4.64 -14.23
C GLY A 149 5.90 3.95 -13.27
N LEU A 150 5.50 2.79 -12.70
CA LEU A 150 6.34 1.97 -11.85
C LEU A 150 7.65 1.61 -12.56
N ASP A 151 8.75 1.63 -11.82
CA ASP A 151 10.05 1.16 -12.29
C ASP A 151 10.25 -0.35 -12.05
N LYS A 152 11.45 -0.83 -12.40
CA LYS A 152 11.88 -2.23 -12.22
C LYS A 152 11.91 -2.72 -10.76
N TYR A 153 11.78 -1.81 -9.79
CA TYR A 153 11.76 -2.09 -8.36
C TYR A 153 10.35 -2.01 -7.76
N ASN A 154 9.31 -1.91 -8.60
CA ASN A 154 7.91 -1.76 -8.20
C ASN A 154 7.64 -0.47 -7.42
N ALA A 155 8.35 0.61 -7.76
CA ALA A 155 8.19 1.92 -7.15
C ALA A 155 7.87 3.00 -8.17
N HIS A 156 7.25 4.09 -7.70
CA HIS A 156 7.17 5.33 -8.46
C HIS A 156 7.34 6.54 -7.55
N VAL A 157 7.21 7.73 -8.17
CA VAL A 157 7.41 9.01 -7.52
C VAL A 157 6.07 9.72 -7.33
N GLN A 158 5.82 10.27 -6.14
CA GLN A 158 4.66 11.14 -5.87
C GLN A 158 4.92 12.58 -6.34
N PRO A 159 3.88 13.43 -6.45
CA PRO A 159 4.06 14.84 -6.82
C PRO A 159 5.06 15.63 -5.98
N ASP A 160 5.20 15.28 -4.71
CA ASP A 160 6.15 15.91 -3.79
C ASP A 160 7.59 15.39 -3.99
N GLY A 161 7.82 14.46 -4.92
CA GLY A 161 9.10 13.82 -5.21
C GLY A 161 9.41 12.59 -4.35
N THR A 162 8.46 12.07 -3.58
CA THR A 162 8.65 10.84 -2.78
C THR A 162 8.70 9.59 -3.65
N TYR A 163 9.87 8.95 -3.71
CA TYR A 163 10.01 7.60 -4.25
C TYR A 163 9.54 6.56 -3.23
N HIS A 164 8.66 5.64 -3.62
CA HIS A 164 8.06 4.66 -2.70
C HIS A 164 7.63 3.38 -3.42
N TYR A 165 7.63 2.27 -2.69
CA TYR A 165 7.25 0.95 -3.20
C TYR A 165 5.74 0.71 -3.14
N HIS A 166 5.19 0.10 -4.19
CA HIS A 166 3.84 -0.48 -4.23
C HIS A 166 3.84 -2.02 -4.30
N GLY A 167 5.02 -2.63 -4.36
CA GLY A 167 5.18 -4.07 -4.38
C GLY A 167 6.54 -4.49 -3.82
N ILE A 168 6.96 -5.70 -4.16
CA ILE A 168 8.22 -6.26 -3.68
C ILE A 168 9.40 -5.41 -4.18
N PRO A 169 10.23 -4.82 -3.30
CA PRO A 169 11.41 -4.07 -3.71
C PRO A 169 12.52 -5.03 -4.14
N THR A 170 12.49 -5.43 -5.41
CA THR A 170 13.36 -6.49 -5.96
C THR A 170 14.85 -6.23 -5.74
N GLY A 171 15.25 -4.95 -5.73
CA GLY A 171 16.62 -4.52 -5.44
C GLY A 171 17.08 -4.85 -4.03
N VAL A 172 16.19 -4.68 -3.03
CA VAL A 172 16.40 -4.97 -1.61
C VAL A 172 16.32 -6.47 -1.34
N VAL A 173 15.32 -7.15 -1.92
CA VAL A 173 15.22 -8.61 -1.87
C VAL A 173 16.53 -9.25 -2.33
N ALA A 174 17.06 -8.83 -3.47
CA ALA A 174 18.30 -9.38 -4.01
C ALA A 174 19.52 -9.15 -3.09
N SER A 175 19.62 -8.01 -2.40
CA SER A 175 20.71 -7.77 -1.44
C SER A 175 20.54 -8.56 -0.14
N SER A 176 19.31 -8.84 0.28
CA SER A 176 18.99 -9.61 1.49
C SER A 176 18.99 -11.14 1.26
N GLY A 177 19.70 -11.64 0.25
CA GLY A 177 19.79 -13.08 -0.09
C GLY A 177 18.72 -13.61 -1.04
N GLY A 178 17.76 -12.78 -1.45
CA GLY A 178 16.83 -13.10 -2.53
C GLY A 178 15.86 -14.22 -2.19
N ARG A 179 16.12 -15.41 -2.74
CA ARG A 179 15.27 -16.62 -2.58
C ARG A 179 15.93 -17.69 -1.72
N SER A 180 17.20 -17.52 -1.33
CA SER A 180 17.97 -18.53 -0.58
C SER A 180 17.67 -18.51 0.92
N VAL A 181 17.18 -17.38 1.43
CA VAL A 181 16.78 -17.17 2.83
C VAL A 181 15.50 -16.35 2.87
N PRO A 182 14.76 -16.35 3.99
CA PRO A 182 13.76 -15.32 4.24
C PRO A 182 14.42 -13.94 4.18
N ALA A 183 14.19 -13.21 3.09
CA ALA A 183 14.86 -11.94 2.83
C ALA A 183 14.16 -10.81 3.62
N MET A 184 14.81 -10.32 4.68
CA MET A 184 14.29 -9.18 5.43
C MET A 184 14.35 -7.91 4.59
N ILE A 185 13.21 -7.24 4.48
CA ILE A 185 13.01 -6.04 3.65
C ILE A 185 12.95 -4.78 4.49
N GLY A 186 12.41 -4.86 5.71
CA GLY A 186 12.26 -3.68 6.56
C GLY A 186 11.39 -3.91 7.77
N TYR A 187 10.81 -2.82 8.28
CA TYR A 187 9.91 -2.82 9.43
C TYR A 187 8.58 -2.16 9.05
N ALA A 188 7.48 -2.74 9.51
CA ALA A 188 6.16 -2.12 9.46
C ALA A 188 6.05 -1.04 10.54
N ALA A 189 5.09 -0.13 10.39
CA ALA A 189 4.86 0.96 11.33
C ALA A 189 4.61 0.50 12.78
N ASP A 190 4.12 -0.73 12.97
CA ASP A 190 3.89 -1.35 14.27
C ASP A 190 5.10 -2.10 14.85
N GLY A 191 6.23 -2.09 14.13
CA GLY A 191 7.52 -2.65 14.54
C GLY A 191 7.77 -4.10 14.16
N PHE A 192 6.78 -4.81 13.61
CA PHE A 192 7.02 -6.15 13.08
C PHE A 192 7.88 -6.10 11.82
N PRO A 193 8.77 -7.10 11.62
CA PRO A 193 9.58 -7.16 10.42
C PRO A 193 8.73 -7.50 9.19
N VAL A 194 9.23 -7.07 8.04
CA VAL A 194 8.62 -7.29 6.71
C VAL A 194 9.61 -8.07 5.87
N TYR A 195 9.16 -9.17 5.27
CA TYR A 195 9.97 -10.07 4.45
C TYR A 195 9.48 -10.11 3.00
N GLY A 196 10.37 -10.54 2.10
CA GLY A 196 10.01 -10.90 0.74
C GLY A 196 9.17 -12.18 0.67
N GLN A 197 8.68 -12.50 -0.53
CA GLN A 197 7.72 -13.58 -0.76
C GLN A 197 8.23 -15.02 -0.54
N TYR A 198 9.49 -15.21 -0.16
CA TYR A 198 10.06 -16.53 0.10
C TYR A 198 10.32 -16.69 1.59
N GLY A 199 9.86 -17.80 2.16
CA GLY A 199 10.08 -18.15 3.56
C GLY A 199 10.25 -19.66 3.73
N TYR A 200 10.55 -20.09 4.95
CA TYR A 200 10.61 -21.51 5.27
C TYR A 200 9.26 -22.20 5.05
N SER A 201 9.33 -23.39 4.46
CA SER A 201 8.18 -24.25 4.19
C SER A 201 7.50 -24.70 5.47
N ASP A 202 8.28 -25.03 6.50
CA ASP A 202 7.85 -25.23 7.88
C ASP A 202 8.08 -23.93 8.66
N PRO A 203 7.03 -23.28 9.19
CA PRO A 203 7.23 -22.07 10.00
C PRO A 203 7.99 -22.30 11.31
N ALA A 204 7.98 -23.53 11.85
CA ALA A 204 8.51 -23.81 13.18
C ALA A 204 10.04 -23.97 13.22
N GLY A 205 10.69 -24.11 12.07
CA GLY A 205 12.12 -24.38 12.00
C GLY A 205 12.75 -23.99 10.67
N LYS A 206 14.08 -23.96 10.64
CA LYS A 206 14.82 -23.77 9.38
C LYS A 206 14.53 -24.97 8.47
N SER A 207 13.94 -24.72 7.31
CA SER A 207 13.55 -25.76 6.36
C SER A 207 13.83 -25.33 4.92
N SER A 208 13.35 -26.09 3.95
CA SER A 208 13.41 -25.68 2.54
C SER A 208 12.65 -24.36 2.30
N MET A 209 13.18 -23.52 1.41
CA MET A 209 12.51 -22.29 1.02
C MET A 209 11.34 -22.60 0.08
N LYS A 210 10.20 -21.93 0.31
CA LYS A 210 9.08 -21.92 -0.62
C LYS A 210 8.58 -20.50 -0.84
N LYS A 211 7.90 -20.30 -1.97
CA LYS A 211 7.14 -19.06 -2.20
C LYS A 211 5.86 -19.11 -1.37
N LEU A 212 5.66 -18.12 -0.51
CA LEU A 212 4.49 -17.99 0.34
C LEU A 212 3.31 -17.42 -0.46
N LYS A 213 2.13 -17.99 -0.25
CA LYS A 213 0.92 -17.63 -0.98
C LYS A 213 0.00 -16.75 -0.13
N SER A 214 -0.46 -15.65 -0.71
CA SER A 214 -1.55 -14.86 -0.13
C SER A 214 -2.85 -15.68 -0.04
N SER A 215 -3.62 -15.42 1.01
CA SER A 215 -4.94 -16.01 1.23
C SER A 215 -6.08 -15.23 0.58
N TYR A 216 -5.77 -14.14 -0.14
CA TYR A 216 -6.78 -13.37 -0.87
C TYR A 216 -7.17 -14.02 -2.19
N ARG A 217 -8.45 -13.91 -2.54
CA ARG A 217 -9.03 -14.39 -3.81
C ARG A 217 -9.86 -13.30 -4.45
N ILE A 218 -9.87 -13.28 -5.78
CA ILE A 218 -10.81 -12.44 -6.53
C ILE A 218 -12.22 -13.00 -6.28
N LYS A 219 -13.15 -12.12 -5.95
CA LYS A 219 -14.57 -12.46 -5.80
C LYS A 219 -15.14 -12.96 -7.14
N SER A 220 -16.11 -13.86 -7.12
CA SER A 220 -16.84 -14.29 -8.32
C SER A 220 -18.00 -13.34 -8.63
N GLY A 221 -18.50 -13.36 -9.88
CA GLY A 221 -19.66 -12.58 -10.29
C GLY A 221 -19.34 -11.13 -10.69
N THR A 222 -20.34 -10.26 -10.56
CA THR A 222 -20.31 -8.86 -10.99
C THR A 222 -20.36 -7.89 -9.82
N ARG A 223 -19.66 -6.75 -9.96
CA ARG A 223 -19.76 -5.64 -9.01
C ARG A 223 -21.21 -5.13 -8.98
N PRO A 224 -21.81 -4.95 -7.81
CA PRO A 224 -23.20 -4.50 -7.70
C PRO A 224 -23.36 -3.01 -8.03
N ASP A 225 -22.28 -2.23 -7.93
CA ASP A 225 -22.27 -0.78 -8.08
C ASP A 225 -20.93 -0.27 -8.66
N GLY A 226 -20.77 1.06 -8.67
CA GLY A 226 -19.56 1.76 -9.08
C GLY A 226 -19.09 1.38 -10.49
N PRO A 227 -17.85 0.84 -10.65
CA PRO A 227 -17.30 0.45 -11.96
C PRO A 227 -18.11 -0.60 -12.73
N GLY A 228 -19.00 -1.35 -12.06
CA GLY A 228 -19.75 -2.45 -12.65
C GLY A 228 -18.85 -3.55 -13.24
N GLY A 229 -19.45 -4.46 -14.02
CA GLY A 229 -18.75 -5.57 -14.66
C GLY A 229 -18.21 -6.63 -13.69
N SER A 230 -17.47 -7.61 -14.20
CA SER A 230 -16.93 -8.69 -13.36
C SER A 230 -15.83 -8.19 -12.42
N TYR A 231 -15.75 -8.78 -11.23
CA TYR A 231 -14.57 -8.67 -10.37
C TYR A 231 -13.35 -9.20 -11.14
N ASN A 232 -12.32 -8.37 -11.28
CA ASN A 232 -11.17 -8.69 -12.14
C ASN A 232 -9.82 -8.29 -11.53
N GLY A 233 -9.81 -7.97 -10.22
CA GLY A 233 -8.61 -7.65 -9.45
C GLY A 233 -8.06 -6.25 -9.68
N LYS A 234 -8.76 -5.41 -10.46
CA LYS A 234 -8.35 -4.02 -10.73
C LYS A 234 -8.56 -3.09 -9.54
N PHE A 235 -9.50 -3.42 -8.67
CA PHE A 235 -9.83 -2.64 -7.49
C PHE A 235 -9.55 -3.44 -6.22
N THR A 236 -9.17 -2.77 -5.13
CA THR A 236 -8.99 -3.40 -3.81
C THR A 236 -10.23 -4.19 -3.41
N GLN A 237 -11.41 -3.65 -3.70
CA GLN A 237 -12.72 -4.19 -3.37
C GLN A 237 -13.06 -5.47 -4.15
N ASP A 238 -12.30 -5.81 -5.19
CA ASP A 238 -12.46 -7.07 -5.93
C ASP A 238 -11.95 -8.28 -5.16
N TRP A 239 -11.14 -8.07 -4.12
CA TRP A 239 -10.48 -9.12 -3.38
C TRP A 239 -11.22 -9.42 -2.07
N ALA A 240 -11.22 -10.69 -1.67
CA ALA A 240 -11.70 -11.16 -0.39
C ALA A 240 -10.65 -12.05 0.26
N PHE A 241 -10.45 -11.90 1.57
CA PHE A 241 -9.63 -12.83 2.34
C PHE A 241 -10.36 -14.16 2.51
N VAL A 242 -9.67 -15.27 2.29
CA VAL A 242 -10.19 -16.63 2.50
C VAL A 242 -9.23 -17.37 3.42
N SER A 243 -9.64 -17.57 4.68
CA SER A 243 -8.81 -18.25 5.68
C SER A 243 -8.35 -19.63 5.19
N GLY A 244 -7.06 -19.92 5.33
CA GLY A 244 -6.45 -21.19 4.92
C GLY A 244 -6.28 -21.38 3.42
N ALA A 245 -6.67 -20.41 2.58
CA ALA A 245 -6.47 -20.53 1.13
C ALA A 245 -4.99 -20.38 0.72
N GLY A 246 -4.18 -19.71 1.53
CA GLY A 246 -2.74 -19.55 1.35
C GLY A 246 -1.97 -19.84 2.63
N ASP A 247 -0.75 -19.31 2.70
CA ASP A 247 0.17 -19.45 3.83
C ASP A 247 0.07 -18.29 4.84
N LEU A 248 -0.66 -17.23 4.47
CA LEU A 248 -0.63 -15.92 5.14
C LEU A 248 -2.01 -15.54 5.69
N ASP A 249 -2.02 -14.81 6.80
CA ASP A 249 -3.24 -14.33 7.45
C ASP A 249 -3.86 -13.09 6.74
N GLN A 250 -4.92 -12.50 7.31
CA GLN A 250 -5.60 -11.36 6.69
C GLN A 250 -4.72 -10.11 6.55
N CYS A 251 -3.64 -9.97 7.32
CA CYS A 251 -2.68 -8.88 7.15
C CYS A 251 -1.48 -9.33 6.32
N ASN A 252 -1.63 -10.43 5.57
CA ASN A 252 -0.58 -11.01 4.74
C ASN A 252 0.70 -11.33 5.55
N GLY A 253 0.54 -11.71 6.82
CA GLY A 253 1.61 -12.10 7.71
C GLY A 253 1.49 -13.54 8.21
N ARG A 254 2.50 -13.99 8.94
CA ARG A 254 2.53 -15.30 9.61
C ARG A 254 3.49 -15.27 10.81
N PHE A 255 3.35 -16.23 11.71
CA PHE A 255 4.40 -16.52 12.70
C PHE A 255 5.35 -17.57 12.11
N ALA A 256 6.65 -17.29 12.09
CA ALA A 256 7.67 -18.28 11.73
C ALA A 256 9.06 -17.86 12.23
N VAL A 257 9.97 -18.83 12.26
CA VAL A 257 11.42 -18.56 12.42
C VAL A 257 12.00 -17.89 11.18
N THR A 258 13.02 -17.06 11.39
CA THR A 258 13.77 -16.36 10.34
C THR A 258 15.25 -16.28 10.76
N PRO A 259 16.18 -15.91 9.88
CA PRO A 259 17.59 -15.75 10.26
C PRO A 259 17.79 -14.79 11.44
N GLU A 260 17.03 -13.69 11.47
CA GLU A 260 17.12 -12.65 12.49
C GLU A 260 16.32 -12.98 13.76
N TYR A 261 15.29 -13.81 13.65
CA TYR A 261 14.43 -14.23 14.76
C TYR A 261 14.35 -15.77 14.82
N PRO A 262 15.38 -16.44 15.37
CA PRO A 262 15.47 -17.90 15.39
C PRO A 262 14.42 -18.57 16.29
N ASP A 263 13.92 -17.86 17.31
CA ASP A 263 12.84 -18.33 18.18
C ASP A 263 11.44 -18.06 17.60
N GLY A 264 11.39 -17.46 16.41
CA GLY A 264 10.14 -17.10 15.75
C GLY A 264 9.66 -15.69 16.07
N THR A 265 9.05 -15.07 15.07
CA THR A 265 8.32 -13.82 15.22
C THR A 265 7.11 -13.82 14.30
N TYR A 266 6.07 -13.09 14.69
CA TYR A 266 5.10 -12.64 13.70
C TYR A 266 5.80 -11.66 12.75
N HIS A 267 5.55 -11.80 11.46
CA HIS A 267 6.08 -10.91 10.44
C HIS A 267 5.14 -10.81 9.26
N TYR A 268 5.26 -9.70 8.53
CA TYR A 268 4.53 -9.49 7.30
C TYR A 268 5.31 -9.98 6.09
N VAL A 269 4.59 -10.37 5.05
CA VAL A 269 5.18 -10.84 3.80
C VAL A 269 4.69 -9.96 2.67
N LEU A 270 5.62 -9.46 1.86
CA LEU A 270 5.30 -8.85 0.58
C LEU A 270 5.12 -9.97 -0.47
N THR A 271 4.07 -9.88 -1.28
CA THR A 271 3.72 -10.89 -2.28
C THR A 271 3.66 -10.29 -3.68
N ASP A 272 3.79 -11.11 -4.72
CA ASP A 272 3.55 -10.69 -6.11
C ASP A 272 2.09 -10.85 -6.56
N THR A 273 1.22 -11.15 -5.60
CA THR A 273 -0.23 -11.15 -5.72
C THR A 273 -0.82 -10.27 -4.62
N PHE A 274 -2.08 -9.86 -4.77
CA PHE A 274 -2.76 -9.03 -3.79
C PHE A 274 -2.61 -9.60 -2.38
N PRO A 275 -2.26 -8.76 -1.37
CA PRO A 275 -2.30 -7.30 -1.40
C PRO A 275 -1.01 -6.60 -1.86
N PHE A 276 0.00 -7.37 -2.30
CA PHE A 276 1.36 -6.91 -2.64
C PHE A 276 2.15 -6.36 -1.44
N ILE A 277 1.63 -5.30 -0.84
CA ILE A 277 2.00 -4.78 0.49
C ILE A 277 0.77 -4.98 1.41
N PRO A 278 0.94 -5.51 2.63
CA PRO A 278 -0.14 -5.67 3.59
C PRO A 278 -1.08 -4.46 3.74
N ARG A 279 -2.38 -4.74 3.95
CA ARG A 279 -3.42 -3.71 4.13
C ARG A 279 -3.75 -3.40 5.58
N CYS A 280 -3.12 -4.11 6.52
CA CYS A 280 -3.35 -3.92 7.94
C CYS A 280 -2.13 -4.29 8.76
N TRP A 281 -2.11 -3.78 9.99
CA TRP A 281 -1.18 -4.13 11.05
C TRP A 281 -1.88 -5.00 12.09
N MET A 282 -1.19 -6.00 12.61
CA MET A 282 -1.56 -6.80 13.76
C MET A 282 -0.97 -6.25 15.06
N GLY A 283 -0.07 -5.27 15.02
CA GLY A 283 0.38 -4.51 16.19
C GLY A 283 -0.22 -3.09 16.23
N GLN A 284 0.30 -2.28 17.15
CA GLN A 284 -0.04 -0.85 17.24
C GLN A 284 0.93 -0.04 16.37
N PRO A 285 0.50 0.58 15.26
CA PRO A 285 1.37 1.39 14.42
C PRO A 285 1.82 2.66 15.15
N ASP A 286 3.07 3.06 14.94
CA ASP A 286 3.58 4.32 15.46
C ASP A 286 3.08 5.51 14.64
N ALA A 287 2.67 6.57 15.34
CA ALA A 287 2.12 7.78 14.72
C ALA A 287 3.12 8.53 13.82
N SER A 288 4.43 8.24 13.90
CA SER A 288 5.40 8.80 12.96
C SER A 288 5.10 8.43 11.51
N PHE A 289 4.47 7.29 11.24
CA PHE A 289 4.11 6.85 9.89
C PHE A 289 2.81 7.48 9.37
N THR A 290 1.84 7.74 10.25
CA THR A 290 0.60 8.44 9.86
C THR A 290 0.88 9.91 9.53
N ARG A 291 1.83 10.54 10.22
CA ARG A 291 2.30 11.90 9.91
C ARG A 291 2.93 12.05 8.52
N LEU A 292 3.47 10.98 7.93
CA LEU A 292 4.03 11.04 6.57
C LEU A 292 2.96 11.37 5.52
N LYS A 293 1.69 11.08 5.80
CA LYS A 293 0.55 11.46 4.97
C LYS A 293 -0.32 12.56 5.59
N GLY A 294 0.05 13.03 6.79
CA GLY A 294 -0.63 14.10 7.53
C GLY A 294 -0.05 15.48 7.19
N ARG A 295 -0.91 16.49 7.11
CA ARG A 295 -0.53 17.89 6.84
C ARG A 295 0.52 18.39 7.84
N GLY A 296 1.41 19.28 7.40
CA GLY A 296 2.31 20.04 8.26
C GLY A 296 1.54 20.86 9.31
N GLN A 297 1.34 20.28 10.49
CA GLN A 297 1.05 21.04 11.71
C GLN A 297 2.40 21.46 12.30
N ARG A 298 2.68 22.77 12.23
CA ARG A 298 3.67 23.40 13.10
C ARG A 298 3.32 23.10 14.56
N ARG A 299 4.38 22.92 15.38
CA ARG A 299 4.34 22.78 16.84
C ARG A 299 3.26 23.66 17.48
N GLY A 300 2.41 23.03 18.27
CA GLY A 300 1.52 23.63 19.25
C GLY A 300 0.91 22.48 20.04
N ASP A 301 1.30 22.33 21.31
CA ASP A 301 0.75 21.35 22.23
C ASP A 301 -0.76 21.55 22.35
N VAL A 302 -1.59 20.58 21.93
CA VAL A 302 -2.93 20.33 22.52
C VAL A 302 -3.33 18.86 22.29
N GLU A 303 -3.65 18.25 23.43
CA GLU A 303 -4.46 17.07 23.77
C GLU A 303 -4.96 16.08 22.70
N MET A 304 -4.79 14.81 23.07
CA MET A 304 -5.37 13.64 22.44
C MET A 304 -6.90 13.72 22.42
N GLU A 305 -7.49 13.84 21.24
CA GLU A 305 -8.87 13.39 21.02
C GLU A 305 -8.86 12.10 20.21
N GLN A 306 -9.22 11.02 20.91
CA GLN A 306 -9.32 9.66 20.40
C GLN A 306 -10.46 9.55 19.39
N VAL A 307 -10.13 9.62 18.10
CA VAL A 307 -11.02 9.08 17.06
C VAL A 307 -10.21 8.14 16.18
N SER A 308 -10.04 6.91 16.66
CA SER A 308 -9.58 5.80 15.83
C SER A 308 -10.65 5.54 14.77
N PRO A 309 -10.37 5.61 13.45
CA PRO A 309 -11.24 5.03 12.44
C PRO A 309 -11.03 3.53 12.50
N THR A 310 -11.59 2.91 13.53
CA THR A 310 -11.61 1.46 13.64
C THR A 310 -12.62 0.97 12.62
N ILE A 311 -12.12 0.58 11.45
CA ILE A 311 -12.89 -0.25 10.55
C ILE A 311 -13.13 -1.55 11.29
N ASP A 312 -14.41 -1.84 11.52
CA ASP A 312 -14.85 -3.15 11.88
C ASP A 312 -14.65 -4.07 10.67
N PHE A 313 -13.46 -4.67 10.60
CA PHE A 313 -13.16 -5.75 9.66
C PHE A 313 -14.02 -6.99 9.94
N ALA A 314 -14.99 -6.96 10.89
CA ALA A 314 -16.07 -7.92 10.92
C ALA A 314 -16.86 -8.00 9.60
N THR A 315 -16.79 -6.97 8.76
CA THR A 315 -17.33 -6.98 7.38
C THR A 315 -16.40 -7.63 6.34
N MET A 316 -15.17 -8.00 6.73
CA MET A 316 -14.27 -8.89 5.97
C MET A 316 -14.04 -10.26 6.64
N THR A 317 -14.43 -10.43 7.90
CA THR A 317 -14.59 -11.77 8.49
C THR A 317 -15.97 -12.31 8.09
N ASP A 318 -15.99 -13.55 7.61
CA ASP A 318 -17.19 -14.25 7.17
C ASP A 318 -17.93 -13.69 5.93
N ASN A 319 -17.18 -13.58 4.83
CA ASN A 319 -17.75 -14.00 3.54
C ASN A 319 -17.77 -15.53 3.41
N SER A 320 -18.22 -16.25 4.45
CA SER A 320 -18.37 -17.71 4.42
C SER A 320 -19.35 -18.15 3.34
N GLU A 321 -20.31 -17.30 2.97
CA GLU A 321 -21.21 -17.48 1.82
C GLU A 321 -20.48 -17.37 0.46
N ALA A 322 -19.64 -16.35 0.24
CA ALA A 322 -18.88 -16.22 -1.01
C ALA A 322 -17.73 -17.24 -1.11
N ALA A 323 -17.10 -17.58 0.02
CA ALA A 323 -16.10 -18.64 0.13
C ALA A 323 -16.74 -20.03 -0.01
N GLY A 324 -17.94 -20.25 0.54
CA GLY A 324 -18.72 -21.47 0.42
C GLY A 324 -19.17 -21.73 -1.02
N HIS A 325 -19.58 -20.67 -1.74
CA HIS A 325 -19.87 -20.75 -3.17
C HIS A 325 -18.63 -21.06 -4.03
N LEU A 326 -17.44 -20.57 -3.65
CA LEU A 326 -16.17 -20.88 -4.32
C LEU A 326 -15.70 -22.33 -4.08
N ILE A 327 -15.95 -22.88 -2.88
CA ILE A 327 -15.61 -24.28 -2.54
C ILE A 327 -16.58 -25.28 -3.20
N GLN A 328 -17.87 -24.95 -3.30
CA GLN A 328 -18.87 -25.82 -3.95
C GLN A 328 -18.65 -26.00 -5.46
N VAL A 329 -18.03 -25.03 -6.14
CA VAL A 329 -17.74 -25.12 -7.57
C VAL A 329 -16.51 -26.01 -7.87
N GLN A 330 -15.77 -26.48 -6.86
CA GLN A 330 -14.57 -27.31 -7.02
C GLN A 330 -14.67 -28.73 -6.42
N GLY A 331 -15.88 -29.24 -6.15
CA GLY A 331 -16.12 -30.69 -5.96
C GLY A 331 -15.71 -31.29 -4.60
N GLY A 332 -15.53 -30.48 -3.55
CA GLY A 332 -15.38 -30.99 -2.18
C GLY A 332 -16.73 -31.23 -1.49
N GLN A 333 -16.97 -32.42 -0.94
CA GLN A 333 -18.22 -32.71 -0.21
C GLN A 333 -18.28 -31.97 1.14
N PRO A 334 -19.40 -31.29 1.47
CA PRO A 334 -19.65 -30.75 2.80
C PRO A 334 -20.24 -31.80 3.77
N PRO A 335 -20.03 -31.68 5.09
CA PRO A 335 -20.66 -32.55 6.09
C PRO A 335 -22.17 -32.28 6.21
N ARG A 336 -22.95 -33.35 6.44
CA ARG A 336 -24.41 -33.34 6.52
C ARG A 336 -24.92 -32.74 7.84
N VAL A 337 -25.88 -31.83 7.75
CA VAL A 337 -26.83 -31.51 8.83
C VAL A 337 -28.25 -31.45 8.25
N ARG A 338 -29.21 -32.06 8.95
CA ARG A 338 -30.66 -32.18 8.61
C ARG A 338 -31.51 -31.45 9.68
N PRO A 339 -32.80 -31.14 9.43
CA PRO A 339 -33.27 -29.76 9.28
C PRO A 339 -34.23 -29.26 10.38
N GLY A 340 -34.32 -27.94 10.55
CA GLY A 340 -35.40 -27.23 11.24
C GLY A 340 -36.22 -26.39 10.24
N GLY A 341 -37.55 -26.41 10.39
CA GLY A 341 -38.56 -26.01 9.40
C GLY A 341 -38.84 -24.52 9.15
N PRO A 342 -39.95 -24.20 8.42
CA PRO A 342 -40.08 -23.04 7.51
C PRO A 342 -40.81 -21.80 8.11
N PRO A 343 -40.92 -20.68 7.36
CA PRO A 343 -40.99 -19.29 7.86
C PRO A 343 -42.40 -18.66 7.76
N PRO A 344 -42.59 -17.38 8.13
CA PRO A 344 -43.65 -16.54 7.59
C PRO A 344 -43.15 -15.53 6.54
N GLN A 345 -43.93 -15.42 5.47
CA GLN A 345 -43.84 -14.46 4.37
C GLN A 345 -44.64 -13.16 4.62
N ARG A 346 -44.30 -12.14 3.81
CA ARG A 346 -45.11 -11.06 3.18
C ARG A 346 -44.58 -9.66 3.54
N GLY A 347 -44.48 -8.71 2.61
CA GLY A 347 -45.08 -8.66 1.28
C GLY A 347 -44.49 -7.59 0.36
N GLN A 348 -44.95 -7.68 -0.89
CA GLN A 348 -44.63 -6.85 -2.04
C GLN A 348 -45.24 -5.45 -1.98
N ARG A 349 -44.57 -4.49 -2.64
CA ARG A 349 -45.10 -3.38 -3.47
C ARG A 349 -43.88 -2.56 -3.91
N GLY A 350 -43.71 -2.07 -5.13
CA GLY A 350 -44.46 -2.05 -6.38
C GLY A 350 -43.57 -1.33 -7.41
N GLN A 351 -43.74 -1.69 -8.69
CA GLN A 351 -42.95 -1.22 -9.83
C GLN A 351 -43.15 0.27 -10.14
N ARG A 352 -42.16 0.88 -10.80
CA ARG A 352 -42.32 1.83 -11.94
C ARG A 352 -40.99 1.99 -12.69
N GLY A 353 -40.97 1.67 -13.99
CA GLY A 353 -39.92 2.07 -14.94
C GLY A 353 -40.30 3.36 -15.68
N PRO A 354 -39.72 3.65 -16.87
CA PRO A 354 -38.30 3.89 -17.13
C PRO A 354 -38.09 5.31 -17.70
N ARG A 355 -36.85 5.82 -17.72
CA ARG A 355 -36.46 6.92 -18.62
C ARG A 355 -35.14 6.61 -19.31
N GLN A 356 -35.22 6.52 -20.63
CA GLN A 356 -34.12 6.57 -21.57
C GLN A 356 -33.48 7.95 -21.54
N GLY A 357 -32.16 7.99 -21.69
CA GLY A 357 -31.37 9.19 -21.90
C GLY A 357 -29.99 8.80 -22.39
N GLY A 358 -29.87 8.61 -23.70
CA GLY A 358 -28.60 8.39 -24.37
C GLY A 358 -27.71 9.63 -24.28
N GLY A 359 -26.43 9.40 -24.00
CA GLY A 359 -25.40 10.43 -23.99
C GLY A 359 -24.05 9.74 -23.91
N GLY A 360 -23.48 9.41 -25.06
CA GLY A 360 -22.16 8.80 -25.17
C GLY A 360 -21.09 9.72 -24.59
N GLN A 361 -20.72 9.51 -23.33
CA GLN A 361 -19.49 10.06 -22.77
C GLN A 361 -18.34 9.18 -23.25
N GLY A 362 -17.48 9.74 -24.11
CA GLY A 362 -16.19 9.14 -24.42
C GLY A 362 -15.48 8.79 -23.12
N ARG A 363 -15.23 7.50 -22.89
CA ARG A 363 -14.59 7.00 -21.68
C ARG A 363 -13.19 7.60 -21.59
N ARG A 364 -12.99 8.59 -20.73
CA ARG A 364 -11.66 8.99 -20.28
C ARG A 364 -10.96 7.72 -19.78
N ALA A 365 -9.71 7.50 -20.21
CA ALA A 365 -8.95 6.39 -19.69
C ALA A 365 -8.88 6.50 -18.15
N PRO A 366 -9.05 5.39 -17.41
CA PRO A 366 -8.89 5.42 -15.96
C PRO A 366 -7.51 6.01 -15.65
N CYS A 367 -7.47 6.91 -14.65
CA CYS A 367 -6.23 7.53 -14.17
C CYS A 367 -5.55 8.47 -15.21
N SER A 368 -6.29 9.02 -16.18
CA SER A 368 -5.79 9.93 -17.26
C SER A 368 -5.29 11.31 -16.81
N GLY A 369 -5.19 11.54 -15.50
CA GLY A 369 -4.61 12.76 -14.93
C GLY A 369 -3.17 12.59 -14.41
N SER A 370 -2.50 11.49 -14.75
CA SER A 370 -1.09 11.25 -14.42
C SER A 370 -0.15 12.15 -15.22
#